data_AF-A0A1F3SPH4-F1
#
_entry.id   AF-A0A1F3SPH4-F1
#
_cell.length_a   1.000
_cell.length_b   1.000
_cell.length_c   1.000
_cell.angle_alpha   90.00
_cell.angle_beta   90.00
_cell.angle_gamma   90.00
#
_symmetry.space_group_name_H-M   'P 1'
#
loop_
_entity.id
_entity.type
_entity.pdbx_description
1 polymer ?
#
loop_
_entity_poly.entity_id
_entity_poly.type
_entity_poly.pdbx_seq_one_letter_code
_entity_poly.pdbx_strand_id
1 'polypeptide(L)'
;MQGRVSLNDLASAGSRGESLGGGSGIELSGPGEISESAIEKALSKFLSRFQYCYEKALLSDAGLSGNIVIQWDITTSGSAKNSRVVKSQLDSKQLQGCITGVLSEVPFPKPKGGSVTVKKTFSFTSSSI
;
A
#
# COMPACT_ATOMS: atom_id res chain seq x y z
N MET A 1 -13.31 -12.49 13.71
CA MET A 1 -12.14 -11.58 13.85
C MET A 1 -12.24 -10.60 12.70
N GLN A 2 -12.50 -9.30 12.96
CA GLN A 2 -12.54 -8.31 11.88
C GLN A 2 -11.16 -7.67 11.76
N GLY A 3 -10.33 -8.18 10.86
CA GLY A 3 -9.06 -7.55 10.53
C GLY A 3 -9.30 -6.21 9.84
N ARG A 4 -8.70 -5.12 10.33
CA ARG A 4 -8.76 -3.82 9.66
C ARG A 4 -7.43 -3.55 8.95
N VAL A 5 -7.55 -3.14 7.69
CA VAL A 5 -6.43 -2.64 6.89
C VAL A 5 -6.56 -1.13 6.84
N SER A 6 -5.62 -0.42 7.46
CA SER A 6 -5.56 1.04 7.41
C SER A 6 -4.60 1.46 6.29
N LEU A 7 -5.14 2.20 5.32
CA LEU A 7 -4.36 2.84 4.25
C LEU A 7 -3.76 4.18 4.69
N ASN A 8 -4.22 4.70 5.83
CA ASN A 8 -3.66 5.89 6.45
C ASN A 8 -2.85 5.46 7.69
N ASP A 9 -1.95 6.32 8.15
CA ASP A 9 -1.13 6.17 9.37
C ASP A 9 0.23 5.49 9.19
N LEU A 10 1.24 6.33 8.90
CA LEU A 10 2.59 6.29 9.50
C LEU A 10 3.40 7.54 9.07
N ALA A 11 2.93 8.72 9.49
CA ALA A 11 3.76 9.92 9.46
C ALA A 11 4.74 9.88 10.65
N SER A 12 5.86 9.18 10.50
CA SER A 12 6.99 9.22 11.46
C SER A 12 8.29 8.79 10.78
N ALA A 13 8.85 9.64 9.92
CA ALA A 13 10.29 9.75 9.66
C ALA A 13 10.52 11.09 8.93
N GLY A 14 11.16 12.04 9.59
CA GLY A 14 11.12 13.46 9.22
C GLY A 14 11.98 13.86 8.02
N SER A 15 11.65 15.03 7.46
CA SER A 15 12.54 16.06 6.89
C SER A 15 11.70 17.30 6.55
N ARG A 16 12.23 18.50 6.83
CA ARG A 16 11.62 19.82 6.62
C ARG A 16 11.32 20.09 5.14
N GLY A 17 10.12 20.58 4.83
CA GLY A 17 9.72 21.13 3.53
C GLY A 17 8.22 21.43 3.49
N GLU A 18 7.86 22.67 3.19
CA GLU A 18 6.56 23.30 3.45
C GLU A 18 5.41 22.93 2.48
N SER A 19 4.18 23.01 3.02
CA SER A 19 2.90 23.35 2.38
C SER A 19 1.92 22.23 1.98
N LEU A 20 0.86 22.12 2.81
CA LEU A 20 -0.54 21.75 2.52
C LEU A 20 -0.83 20.44 1.76
N GLY A 21 -0.91 19.34 2.52
CA GLY A 21 -1.62 18.13 2.09
C GLY A 21 -1.61 17.10 3.22
N GLY A 22 -2.77 16.66 3.70
CA GLY A 22 -2.88 15.65 4.75
C GLY A 22 -2.10 14.39 4.34
N GLY A 23 -1.00 14.13 5.05
CA GLY A 23 0.01 13.13 4.70
C GLY A 23 -0.54 11.72 4.69
N SER A 24 -1.10 11.34 3.55
CA SER A 24 -1.44 9.98 3.20
C SER A 24 -0.11 9.31 2.93
N GLY A 25 0.49 8.58 3.88
CA GLY A 25 1.91 8.11 3.83
C GLY A 25 2.38 7.32 2.58
N ILE A 26 2.33 7.96 1.41
CA ILE A 26 2.61 7.56 0.04
C ILE A 26 3.75 8.47 -0.39
N GLU A 27 4.87 7.88 -0.76
CA GLU A 27 5.97 8.59 -1.39
C GLU A 27 5.88 8.32 -2.90
N LEU A 28 5.84 9.38 -3.70
CA LEU A 28 5.84 9.32 -5.16
C LEU A 28 7.21 9.76 -5.68
N SER A 29 7.75 9.07 -6.67
CA SER A 29 9.03 9.40 -7.29
C SER A 29 9.07 8.94 -8.75
N GLY A 30 9.82 9.62 -9.61
CA GLY A 30 10.00 9.24 -11.01
C GLY A 30 9.77 10.39 -11.99
N PRO A 31 9.91 10.12 -13.30
CA PRO A 31 9.71 11.12 -14.36
C PRO A 31 8.24 11.46 -14.62
N GLY A 32 7.30 10.72 -14.03
CA GLY A 32 5.87 10.96 -14.18
C GLY A 32 5.22 11.66 -13.00
N GLU A 33 3.99 12.12 -13.22
CA GLU A 33 3.14 12.77 -12.21
C GLU A 33 1.80 12.06 -12.09
N ILE A 34 1.38 11.79 -10.87
CA ILE A 34 0.10 11.17 -10.53
C ILE A 34 -0.36 11.68 -9.16
N SER A 35 -1.66 11.90 -8.97
CA SER A 35 -2.18 12.36 -7.69
C SER A 35 -2.27 11.21 -6.68
N GLU A 36 -1.81 11.43 -5.46
CA GLU A 36 -1.89 10.48 -4.35
C GLU A 36 -3.34 10.02 -4.13
N SER A 37 -4.30 10.96 -4.10
CA SER A 37 -5.72 10.64 -3.93
C SER A 37 -6.27 9.74 -5.05
N ALA A 38 -5.68 9.79 -6.26
CA ALA A 38 -6.09 8.92 -7.36
C ALA A 38 -5.58 7.48 -7.16
N ILE A 39 -4.38 7.33 -6.61
CA ILE A 39 -3.82 6.04 -6.17
C ILE A 39 -4.65 5.48 -5.02
N GLU A 40 -4.94 6.28 -4.00
CA GLU A 40 -5.76 5.86 -2.85
C GLU A 40 -7.15 5.43 -3.27
N LYS A 41 -7.77 6.16 -4.19
CA LYS A 41 -9.09 5.81 -4.72
C LYS A 41 -9.06 4.49 -5.48
N ALA A 42 -7.98 4.20 -6.20
CA ALA A 42 -7.78 2.90 -6.86
C ALA A 42 -7.61 1.79 -5.82
N LEU A 43 -6.75 1.99 -4.81
CA LEU A 43 -6.54 1.03 -3.72
C LEU A 43 -7.80 0.78 -2.90
N SER A 44 -8.60 1.82 -2.66
CA SER A 44 -9.84 1.76 -1.90
C SER A 44 -10.85 0.78 -2.50
N LYS A 45 -10.88 0.66 -3.83
CA LYS A 45 -11.73 -0.33 -4.52
C LYS A 45 -11.29 -1.78 -4.28
N PHE A 46 -10.02 -1.98 -3.92
CA PHE A 46 -9.42 -3.28 -3.67
C PHE A 46 -9.19 -3.53 -2.18
N LEU A 47 -9.66 -2.64 -1.30
CA LEU A 47 -9.60 -2.81 0.16
C LEU A 47 -10.14 -4.16 0.61
N SER A 48 -11.25 -4.62 0.04
CA SER A 48 -11.82 -5.93 0.37
C SER A 48 -10.88 -7.09 0.02
N ARG A 49 -10.07 -6.98 -1.04
CA ARG A 49 -9.06 -7.99 -1.41
C ARG A 49 -7.87 -7.95 -0.47
N PHE A 50 -7.40 -6.76 -0.11
CA PHE A 50 -6.35 -6.61 0.91
C PHE A 50 -6.79 -7.13 2.28
N GLN A 51 -8.04 -6.86 2.65
CA GLN A 51 -8.65 -7.39 3.87
C GLN A 51 -8.71 -8.92 3.83
N TYR A 52 -9.14 -9.52 2.72
CA TYR A 52 -9.14 -10.97 2.56
C TYR A 52 -7.73 -11.58 2.73
N CYS A 53 -6.70 -10.97 2.12
CA CYS A 53 -5.31 -11.41 2.29
C CYS A 53 -4.90 -11.42 3.77
N TYR A 54 -5.30 -10.38 4.50
CA TYR A 54 -4.99 -10.23 5.91
C TYR A 54 -5.79 -11.20 6.80
N GLU A 55 -7.09 -11.36 6.57
CA GLU A 55 -7.93 -12.32 7.27
C GLU A 55 -7.43 -13.76 7.09
N LYS A 56 -7.00 -14.11 5.87
CA LYS A 56 -6.34 -15.40 5.60
C LYS A 56 -5.07 -15.59 6.42
N ALA A 57 -4.27 -14.54 6.59
CA ALA A 57 -3.08 -14.58 7.41
C ALA A 57 -3.42 -14.69 8.91
N LEU A 58 -4.48 -14.01 9.36
CA LEU A 58 -4.99 -14.10 10.74
C LEU A 58 -5.47 -15.51 11.13
N LEU A 59 -5.90 -16.33 10.16
CA LEU A 59 -6.23 -17.74 10.41
C LEU A 59 -5.01 -18.55 10.84
N SER A 60 -3.81 -18.16 10.40
CA SER A 60 -2.55 -18.78 10.84
C SER A 60 -2.03 -18.13 12.12
N ASP A 61 -2.07 -16.80 12.19
CA ASP A 61 -1.58 -16.01 13.31
C ASP A 61 -2.58 -14.91 13.69
N ALA A 62 -3.45 -15.19 14.67
CA ALA A 62 -4.52 -14.27 15.09
C ALA A 62 -4.03 -12.93 15.69
N GLY A 63 -2.75 -12.86 16.07
CA GLY A 63 -2.09 -11.67 16.61
C GLY A 63 -1.30 -10.85 15.59
N LEU A 64 -1.36 -11.18 14.29
CA LEU A 64 -0.64 -10.41 13.26
C LEU A 64 -1.02 -8.94 13.37
N SER A 65 -0.02 -8.10 13.60
CA SER A 65 -0.18 -6.66 13.66
C SER A 65 1.17 -6.01 13.37
N GLY A 66 1.16 -4.91 12.63
CA GLY A 66 2.38 -4.24 12.21
C GLY A 66 2.22 -3.55 10.86
N ASN A 67 3.33 -2.96 10.40
CA ASN A 67 3.38 -2.27 9.13
C ASN A 67 4.18 -3.03 8.07
N ILE A 68 3.72 -2.91 6.82
CA ILE A 68 4.41 -3.39 5.63
C ILE A 68 4.59 -2.21 4.68
N VAL A 69 5.83 -1.90 4.35
CA VAL A 69 6.18 -0.92 3.32
C VAL A 69 6.35 -1.67 2.00
N ILE A 70 5.54 -1.29 1.03
CA ILE A 70 5.54 -1.88 -0.31
C ILE A 70 5.88 -0.79 -1.32
N GLN A 71 6.76 -1.13 -2.25
CA GLN A 71 7.11 -0.28 -3.38
C GLN A 71 6.68 -0.97 -4.68
N TRP A 72 6.07 -0.21 -5.57
CA TRP A 72 5.73 -0.66 -6.93
C TRP A 72 5.88 0.48 -7.92
N ASP A 73 5.99 0.14 -9.19
CA ASP A 73 6.14 1.09 -10.30
C ASP A 73 4.84 1.12 -11.12
N ILE A 74 4.18 2.27 -11.16
CA ILE A 74 3.04 2.52 -12.04
C ILE A 74 3.57 2.89 -13.41
N THR A 75 3.35 2.00 -14.37
CA THR A 75 3.71 2.21 -15.77
C THR A 75 2.83 3.28 -16.42
N THR A 76 3.25 3.82 -17.57
CA THR A 76 2.46 4.76 -18.38
C THR A 76 1.11 4.19 -18.85
N SER A 77 0.95 2.86 -18.84
CA SER A 77 -0.32 2.18 -19.11
C SER A 77 -1.30 2.22 -17.94
N GLY A 78 -0.85 2.58 -16.72
CA GLY A 78 -1.65 2.53 -15.49
C GLY A 78 -1.62 1.17 -14.79
N SER A 79 -0.70 0.29 -15.14
CA SER A 79 -0.51 -1.00 -14.46
C SER A 79 0.64 -0.92 -13.47
N ALA A 80 0.46 -1.50 -12.28
CA ALA A 80 1.55 -1.69 -11.34
C ALA A 80 2.48 -2.83 -11.78
N LYS A 81 3.78 -2.56 -11.76
CA LYS A 81 4.87 -3.49 -12.04
C LYS A 81 5.90 -3.40 -10.92
N ASN A 82 6.80 -4.38 -10.87
CA ASN A 82 7.93 -4.40 -9.92
C ASN A 82 7.50 -4.23 -8.45
N SER A 83 6.30 -4.73 -8.12
CA SER A 83 5.71 -4.69 -6.79
C SER A 83 6.53 -5.58 -5.84
N ARG A 84 7.16 -4.97 -4.85
CA ARG A 84 8.00 -5.66 -3.87
C ARG A 84 7.84 -5.06 -2.48
N VAL A 85 7.95 -5.92 -1.47
CA VAL A 85 7.98 -5.51 -0.08
C VAL A 85 9.38 -5.00 0.24
N VAL A 86 9.51 -3.73 0.59
CA VAL A 86 10.81 -3.13 0.97
C VAL A 86 11.08 -3.26 2.46
N LYS A 87 10.01 -3.30 3.28
CA LYS A 87 10.11 -3.51 4.72
C LYS A 87 8.83 -4.18 5.21
N SER A 88 8.96 -5.15 6.10
CA SER A 88 7.81 -5.81 6.73
C SER A 88 8.10 -6.04 8.20
N GLN A 89 7.17 -5.64 9.05
CA GLN A 89 7.14 -6.07 10.45
C GLN A 89 6.38 -7.39 10.64
N LEU A 90 5.67 -7.84 9.60
CA LEU A 90 4.94 -9.10 9.58
C LEU A 90 5.78 -10.16 8.87
N ASP A 91 6.07 -11.26 9.56
CA ASP A 91 6.82 -12.42 9.01
C ASP A 91 5.88 -13.40 8.29
N SER A 92 4.92 -12.90 7.51
CA SER A 92 3.97 -13.72 6.78
C SER A 92 4.18 -13.61 5.27
N LYS A 93 4.90 -14.59 4.71
CA LYS A 93 5.11 -14.68 3.25
C LYS A 93 3.81 -14.84 2.47
N GLN A 94 2.81 -15.54 3.04
CA GLN A 94 1.48 -15.67 2.44
C GLN A 94 0.79 -14.30 2.29
N LEU A 95 0.84 -13.48 3.35
CA LEU A 95 0.27 -12.14 3.32
C LEU A 95 0.97 -11.26 2.28
N GLN A 96 2.30 -11.24 2.31
CA GLN A 96 3.12 -10.46 1.37
C GLN A 96 2.80 -10.81 -0.09
N GLY A 97 2.80 -12.12 -0.42
CA GLY A 97 2.49 -12.59 -1.77
C GLY A 97 1.08 -12.20 -2.21
N CYS A 98 0.09 -12.40 -1.35
CA CYS A 98 -1.30 -12.04 -1.63
C CYS A 98 -1.46 -10.54 -1.91
N ILE A 99 -0.88 -9.68 -1.08
CA ILE A 99 -0.95 -8.21 -1.26
C ILE A 99 -0.26 -7.79 -2.57
N THR A 100 0.94 -8.31 -2.85
CA THR A 100 1.65 -7.97 -4.10
C THR A 100 0.91 -8.43 -5.36
N GLY A 101 0.21 -9.57 -5.29
CA GLY A 101 -0.66 -10.06 -6.36
C GLY A 101 -1.82 -9.10 -6.61
N VAL A 102 -2.56 -8.75 -5.55
CA VAL A 102 -3.67 -7.80 -5.63
C VAL A 102 -3.21 -6.46 -6.20
N LEU A 103 -2.06 -5.93 -5.75
CA LEU A 103 -1.51 -4.67 -6.28
C LEU A 103 -1.27 -4.72 -7.79
N SER A 104 -0.81 -5.85 -8.33
CA SER A 104 -0.61 -6.01 -9.77
C SER A 104 -1.93 -6.04 -10.56
N GLU A 105 -3.05 -6.38 -9.92
CA GLU A 105 -4.39 -6.41 -10.53
C GLU A 105 -5.11 -5.05 -10.42
N VAL A 106 -4.64 -4.15 -9.55
CA VAL A 106 -5.25 -2.83 -9.37
C VAL A 106 -5.04 -1.98 -10.64
N PRO A 107 -6.12 -1.50 -11.27
CA PRO A 107 -6.02 -0.56 -12.38
C PRO A 107 -5.74 0.84 -11.82
N PHE A 108 -4.50 1.30 -11.94
CA PHE A 108 -4.11 2.65 -11.55
C PHE A 108 -4.41 3.65 -12.67
N PRO A 109 -4.69 4.91 -12.32
CA PRO A 109 -4.76 5.96 -13.32
C PRO A 109 -3.42 6.13 -14.02
N LYS A 110 -3.47 6.48 -15.30
CA LYS A 110 -2.26 6.66 -16.11
C LYS A 110 -1.51 7.91 -15.62
N PRO A 111 -0.23 7.78 -15.24
CA PRO A 111 0.59 8.94 -14.89
C PRO A 111 0.88 9.82 -16.10
N LYS A 112 1.06 11.12 -15.87
CA LYS A 112 1.47 12.09 -16.90
C LYS A 112 2.98 12.13 -17.01
N GLY A 113 3.53 12.26 -18.22
CA GLY A 113 4.97 12.48 -18.45
C GLY A 113 5.86 11.22 -18.39
N GLY A 114 5.53 10.24 -17.56
CA GLY A 114 6.36 9.03 -17.42
C GLY A 114 5.81 8.02 -16.42
N SER A 115 6.61 7.01 -16.08
CA SER A 115 6.27 6.05 -15.03
C SER A 115 6.51 6.66 -13.65
N VAL A 116 5.77 6.19 -12.65
CA VAL A 116 5.89 6.68 -11.26
C VAL A 116 6.13 5.51 -10.33
N THR A 117 7.23 5.57 -9.59
CA THR A 117 7.49 4.70 -8.45
C THR A 117 6.68 5.20 -7.25
N VAL A 118 5.88 4.30 -6.69
CA VAL A 118 5.05 4.55 -5.52
C VAL A 118 5.56 3.69 -4.38
N LYS A 119 5.73 4.29 -3.21
CA LYS A 119 6.11 3.59 -1.99
C LYS A 119 5.11 3.94 -0.90
N LYS A 120 4.39 2.94 -0.40
CA LYS A 120 3.32 3.11 0.57
C LYS A 120 3.49 2.15 1.73
N THR A 121 3.27 2.66 2.93
CA THR A 121 3.17 1.87 4.14
C THR A 121 1.73 1.47 4.39
N PHE A 122 1.50 0.17 4.53
CA PHE A 122 0.22 -0.44 4.89
C PHE A 122 0.27 -0.86 6.36
N SER A 123 -0.68 -0.37 7.14
CA SER A 123 -0.79 -0.68 8.57
C SER A 123 -1.89 -1.71 8.78
N PHE A 124 -1.50 -2.87 9.28
CA PHE A 124 -2.40 -3.97 9.59
C PHE A 124 -2.52 -4.10 11.10
N THR A 125 -3.75 -4.00 11.62
CA THR A 125 -4.01 -4.16 13.05
C THR A 125 -5.08 -5.20 13.28
N SER A 126 -4.76 -6.17 14.15
CA SER A 126 -5.75 -7.10 14.69
C SER A 126 -6.43 -6.34 15.83
N SER A 127 -7.60 -5.78 15.55
CA SER A 127 -8.45 -5.24 16.62
C SER A 127 -9.03 -6.43 17.39
N SER A 128 -8.24 -6.97 18.31
CA SER A 128 -8.80 -7.84 19.35
C SER A 128 -9.59 -6.92 20.27
N ILE A 129 -10.92 -7.03 20.21
CA ILE A 129 -11.82 -6.40 21.20
C ILE A 129 -11.73 -7.18 22.51
#